data_AF-A0A927CGY2-F1
#
_entry.id   AF-A0A927CGY2-F1
#
_cell.length_a   1.000
_cell.length_b   1.000
_cell.length_c   1.000
_cell.angle_alpha   90.00
_cell.angle_beta   90.00
_cell.angle_gamma   90.00
#
_symmetry.space_group_name_H-M   'P 1'
#
loop_
_entity.id
_entity.type
_entity.pdbx_description
1 polymer ?
#
loop_
_entity_poly.entity_id
_entity_poly.type
_entity_poly.pdbx_seq_one_letter_code
_entity_poly.pdbx_strand_id
1 'polypeptide(L)'
;MVNVVKSERNVYEDFDLESDVLYFKTGVQGLVSFHGRNYNIKKRMTAEQLQQLTTERGFFQISSNCYVNIAKIKSIADGTIYFGSDIAESKRVTVNRRKQYVIQQLFSQRSSNKDLRITP
;
A
#
# COMPACT_ATOMS: atom_id res chain seq x y z
N MET A 1 -12.75 -30.30 12.44
CA MET A 1 -12.03 -29.43 11.47
C MET A 1 -13.09 -28.73 10.63
N VAL A 2 -13.24 -27.42 10.78
CA VAL A 2 -14.20 -26.65 9.98
C VAL A 2 -13.44 -26.12 8.77
N ASN A 3 -13.72 -26.68 7.60
CA ASN A 3 -13.18 -26.19 6.35
C ASN A 3 -13.95 -24.92 6.00
N VAL A 4 -13.44 -23.76 6.43
CA VAL A 4 -14.05 -22.48 6.11
C VAL A 4 -13.80 -22.21 4.63
N VAL A 5 -14.81 -22.50 3.81
CA VAL A 5 -14.89 -21.96 2.45
C VAL A 5 -14.90 -20.44 2.62
N LYS A 6 -13.78 -19.79 2.31
CA LYS A 6 -13.74 -18.33 2.18
C LYS A 6 -14.75 -18.00 1.08
N SER A 7 -15.91 -17.47 1.48
CA SER A 7 -16.85 -16.80 0.58
C SER A 7 -16.03 -15.98 -0.41
N GLU A 8 -16.31 -16.16 -1.71
CA GLU A 8 -15.67 -15.40 -2.78
C GLU A 8 -15.98 -13.93 -2.57
N ARG A 9 -15.09 -13.24 -1.85
CA ARG A 9 -15.19 -11.82 -1.56
C ARG A 9 -15.13 -11.08 -2.89
N ASN A 10 -16.14 -10.26 -3.18
CA ASN A 10 -16.07 -9.37 -4.32
C ASN A 10 -15.01 -8.29 -4.01
N VAL A 11 -13.78 -8.51 -4.48
CA VAL A 11 -12.65 -7.60 -4.28
C VAL A 11 -12.95 -6.20 -4.82
N TYR A 12 -13.89 -6.05 -5.77
CA TYR A 12 -14.25 -4.76 -6.33
C TYR A 12 -15.17 -3.92 -5.42
N GLU A 13 -15.91 -4.56 -4.52
CA GLU A 13 -16.87 -3.90 -3.62
C GLU A 13 -16.35 -3.85 -2.17
N ASP A 14 -15.65 -4.90 -1.72
CA ASP A 14 -15.32 -5.13 -0.31
C ASP A 14 -13.82 -5.31 -0.04
N PHE A 15 -12.92 -4.71 -0.85
CA PHE A 15 -11.48 -4.83 -0.57
C PHE A 15 -11.09 -4.14 0.73
N ASP A 16 -10.15 -4.75 1.44
CA ASP A 16 -9.57 -4.21 2.65
C ASP A 16 -8.33 -3.38 2.29
N LEU A 17 -8.31 -2.12 2.72
CA LEU A 17 -7.26 -1.17 2.35
C LEU A 17 -5.88 -1.64 2.77
N GLU A 18 -5.72 -2.19 3.97
CA GLU A 18 -4.41 -2.57 4.49
C GLU A 18 -3.90 -3.88 3.90
N SER A 19 -4.79 -4.85 3.69
CA SER A 19 -4.42 -6.20 3.29
C SER A 19 -4.39 -6.40 1.78
N ASP A 20 -5.20 -5.68 1.00
CA ASP A 20 -5.30 -5.90 -0.44
C ASP A 20 -4.59 -4.82 -1.28
N VAL A 21 -4.48 -3.58 -0.78
CA VAL A 21 -3.91 -2.45 -1.54
C VAL A 21 -2.42 -2.26 -1.27
N LEU A 22 -1.64 -2.15 -2.35
CA LEU A 22 -0.21 -1.84 -2.32
C LEU A 22 0.04 -0.33 -2.26
N TYR A 23 -0.67 0.43 -3.08
CA TYR A 23 -0.67 1.89 -3.08
C TYR A 23 -1.95 2.39 -3.73
N PHE A 24 -2.30 3.65 -3.48
CA PHE A 24 -3.36 4.33 -4.21
C PHE A 24 -2.88 5.66 -4.76
N LYS A 25 -3.56 6.09 -5.82
CA LYS A 25 -3.37 7.39 -6.43
C LYS A 25 -4.64 8.21 -6.40
N THR A 26 -4.55 9.43 -5.91
CA THR A 26 -5.63 10.40 -6.06
C THR A 26 -5.57 11.04 -7.45
N GLY A 27 -6.73 11.33 -8.00
CA GLY A 27 -6.91 11.92 -9.32
C GLY A 27 -7.86 13.10 -9.27
N VAL A 28 -8.20 13.62 -10.44
CA VAL A 28 -9.13 14.74 -10.56
C VAL A 28 -10.53 14.37 -10.09
N GLN A 29 -11.25 15.36 -9.54
CA GLN A 29 -12.67 15.24 -9.15
C GLN A 29 -13.01 14.04 -8.25
N GLY A 30 -12.11 13.70 -7.32
CA GLY A 30 -12.37 12.63 -6.35
C GLY A 30 -12.13 11.22 -6.87
N LEU A 31 -11.61 11.04 -8.09
CA LEU A 31 -11.28 9.71 -8.60
C LEU A 31 -10.04 9.16 -7.89
N VAL A 32 -10.14 7.99 -7.28
CA VAL A 32 -9.01 7.28 -6.65
C VAL A 32 -8.77 5.98 -7.39
N SER A 33 -7.50 5.70 -7.71
CA SER A 33 -7.06 4.42 -8.26
C SER A 33 -6.33 3.63 -7.18
N PHE A 34 -6.91 2.53 -6.73
CA PHE A 34 -6.30 1.56 -5.82
C PHE A 34 -5.56 0.50 -6.64
N HIS A 35 -4.33 0.20 -6.27
CA HIS A 35 -3.49 -0.77 -6.94
C HIS A 35 -3.21 -1.94 -6.00
N GLY A 36 -3.85 -3.08 -6.25
CA GLY A 36 -3.56 -4.33 -5.57
C GLY A 36 -2.43 -5.09 -6.26
N ARG A 37 -2.19 -6.35 -5.89
CA ARG A 37 -1.13 -7.16 -6.54
C ARG A 37 -1.44 -7.43 -8.01
N ASN A 38 -2.64 -7.94 -8.29
CA ASN A 38 -3.05 -8.40 -9.63
C ASN A 38 -4.25 -7.63 -10.18
N TYR A 39 -4.61 -6.49 -9.59
CA TYR A 39 -5.77 -5.71 -9.99
C TYR A 39 -5.54 -4.21 -9.78
N ASN A 40 -6.38 -3.40 -10.43
CA ASN A 40 -6.55 -1.99 -10.12
C ASN A 40 -8.05 -1.69 -10.00
N ILE A 41 -8.46 -0.96 -8.97
CA ILE A 41 -9.85 -0.52 -8.78
C ILE A 41 -9.88 1.00 -8.86
N LYS A 42 -10.86 1.55 -9.57
CA LYS A 42 -11.12 2.99 -9.59
C LYS A 42 -12.43 3.28 -8.86
N LYS A 43 -12.40 4.19 -7.89
CA LYS A 43 -13.58 4.60 -7.13
C LYS A 43 -13.62 6.12 -7.03
N ARG A 44 -14.80 6.72 -7.25
CA ARG A 44 -15.01 8.12 -6.95
C ARG A 44 -15.32 8.25 -5.46
N MET A 45 -14.66 9.19 -4.81
CA MET A 45 -14.78 9.46 -3.38
C MET A 45 -15.19 10.91 -3.15
N THR A 46 -15.97 11.14 -2.10
CA THR A 46 -16.26 12.48 -1.60
C THR A 46 -15.01 13.12 -0.99
N ALA A 47 -15.04 14.42 -0.74
CA ALA A 47 -13.93 15.12 -0.08
C ALA A 47 -13.63 14.54 1.32
N GLU A 48 -14.67 14.20 2.08
CA GLU A 48 -14.56 13.59 3.41
C GLU A 48 -13.92 12.20 3.34
N GLN A 49 -14.35 11.35 2.40
CA GLN A 49 -13.77 10.02 2.19
C GLN A 49 -12.30 10.10 1.77
N LEU A 50 -11.95 11.07 0.91
CA LEU A 50 -10.56 11.33 0.54
C LEU A 50 -9.72 11.78 1.73
N GLN A 51 -10.26 12.67 2.58
CA GLN A 51 -9.56 13.14 3.77
C GLN A 51 -9.26 11.96 4.69
N GLN A 52 -10.26 11.13 4.98
CA GLN A 52 -10.09 9.91 5.79
C GLN A 52 -9.00 9.00 5.19
N LEU A 53 -9.13 8.65 3.90
CA LEU A 53 -8.19 7.78 3.20
C LEU A 53 -6.74 8.31 3.21
N THR A 54 -6.55 9.62 3.01
CA THR A 54 -5.21 10.23 2.95
C THR A 54 -4.56 10.42 4.32
N THR A 55 -5.34 10.29 5.40
CA THR A 55 -4.85 10.28 6.79
C THR A 55 -4.61 8.89 7.36
N GLU A 56 -4.86 7.84 6.57
CA GLU A 56 -4.73 6.45 7.01
C GLU A 56 -3.29 6.10 7.41
N ARG A 57 -3.08 5.62 8.64
CA ARG A 57 -1.74 5.52 9.26
C ARG A 57 -0.84 4.50 8.55
N GLY A 58 -1.42 3.49 7.90
CA GLY A 58 -0.68 2.49 7.13
C GLY A 58 -0.09 3.01 5.82
N PHE A 59 -0.50 4.21 5.39
CA PHE A 59 -0.12 4.79 4.10
C PHE A 59 0.79 6.01 4.26
N PHE A 60 1.80 6.10 3.40
CA PHE A 60 2.72 7.24 3.34
C PHE A 60 2.65 7.95 1.99
N GLN A 61 2.49 9.27 2.02
CA GLN A 61 2.46 10.08 0.81
C GLN A 61 3.87 10.26 0.23
N ILE A 62 4.13 9.72 -0.96
CA ILE A 62 5.43 9.81 -1.66
C ILE A 62 5.46 10.86 -2.78
N SER A 63 4.30 11.26 -3.28
CA SER A 63 4.11 12.38 -4.22
C SER A 63 2.78 13.08 -3.91
N SER A 64 2.50 14.21 -4.56
CA SER A 64 1.24 14.96 -4.36
C SER A 64 -0.02 14.09 -4.46
N ASN A 65 0.03 13.01 -5.24
CA ASN A 65 -1.11 12.18 -5.53
C ASN A 65 -0.87 10.67 -5.33
N CYS A 66 0.20 10.24 -4.67
CA CYS A 66 0.51 8.81 -4.51
C CYS A 66 0.84 8.47 -3.06
N TYR A 67 0.14 7.47 -2.54
CA TYR A 67 0.21 7.02 -1.16
C TYR A 67 0.50 5.52 -1.14
N VAL A 68 1.59 5.12 -0.49
CA VAL A 68 2.06 3.73 -0.47
C VAL A 68 1.76 3.06 0.86
N ASN A 69 1.30 1.81 0.81
CA ASN A 69 1.12 0.99 1.98
C ASN A 69 2.49 0.52 2.48
N ILE A 70 2.97 1.09 3.60
CA ILE A 70 4.28 0.76 4.18
C ILE A 70 4.33 -0.73 4.52
N ALA A 71 3.20 -1.32 4.93
CA ALA A 71 3.13 -2.71 5.35
C ALA A 71 3.41 -3.71 4.21
N LYS A 72 3.25 -3.26 2.95
CA LYS A 72 3.38 -4.09 1.75
C LYS A 72 4.70 -3.90 1.01
N ILE A 73 5.53 -2.95 1.43
CA ILE A 73 6.86 -2.73 0.85
C ILE A 73 7.72 -3.97 1.06
N LYS A 74 8.38 -4.43 0.00
CA LYS A 74 9.35 -5.52 0.03
C LYS A 74 10.78 -5.00 0.06
N SER A 75 11.08 -4.03 -0.80
CA SER A 75 12.39 -3.39 -0.86
C SER A 75 12.28 -1.98 -1.41
N ILE A 76 13.33 -1.19 -1.16
CA ILE A 76 13.47 0.17 -1.66
C ILE A 76 14.89 0.32 -2.20
N ALA A 77 15.03 0.53 -3.50
CA ALA A 77 16.32 0.65 -4.18
C ALA A 77 16.21 1.66 -5.33
N ASP A 78 17.26 2.44 -5.58
CA ASP A 78 17.40 3.33 -6.74
C ASP A 78 16.17 4.23 -7.00
N GLY A 79 15.66 4.89 -5.95
CA GLY A 79 14.49 5.77 -6.07
C GLY A 79 13.19 5.03 -6.37
N THR A 80 13.12 3.71 -6.14
CA THR A 80 11.98 2.87 -6.46
C THR A 80 11.56 2.01 -5.26
N ILE A 81 10.25 1.94 -5.03
CA ILE A 81 9.61 1.07 -4.05
C ILE A 81 9.05 -0.15 -4.76
N TYR A 82 9.41 -1.34 -4.29
CA TYR A 82 8.98 -2.62 -4.83
C TYR A 82 8.03 -3.33 -3.86
N PHE A 83 6.95 -3.90 -4.39
CA PHE A 83 5.90 -4.57 -3.61
C PHE A 83 5.86 -6.10 -3.78
N GLY A 84 6.65 -6.65 -4.71
CA GLY A 84 6.80 -8.10 -4.91
C GLY A 84 8.24 -8.56 -4.76
N SER A 85 8.42 -9.87 -4.70
CA SER A 85 9.74 -10.53 -4.62
C SER A 85 10.46 -10.57 -5.96
N ASP A 86 9.70 -10.51 -7.07
CA ASP A 86 10.25 -10.52 -8.42
C ASP A 86 10.14 -9.13 -9.06
N ILE A 87 11.27 -8.60 -9.51
CA ILE A 87 11.41 -7.23 -10.02
C ILE A 87 10.72 -7.07 -11.39
N ALA A 88 10.56 -8.17 -12.13
CA ALA A 88 10.05 -8.16 -13.49
C ALA A 88 8.54 -7.89 -13.60
N GLU A 89 7.73 -8.39 -12.65
CA GLU A 89 6.26 -8.34 -12.76
C GLU A 89 5.55 -7.66 -11.58
N SER A 90 6.29 -7.26 -10.55
CA SER A 90 5.68 -6.60 -9.41
C SER A 90 5.42 -5.13 -9.67
N LYS A 91 4.24 -4.65 -9.24
CA LYS A 91 3.96 -3.21 -9.23
C LYS A 91 5.08 -2.49 -8.46
N ARG A 92 5.45 -1.32 -8.96
CA ARG A 92 6.49 -0.46 -8.40
C ARG A 92 6.11 0.99 -8.54
N VAL A 93 6.62 1.83 -7.65
CA VAL A 93 6.44 3.28 -7.71
C VAL A 93 7.75 4.00 -7.46
N THR A 94 7.96 5.10 -8.17
CA THR A 94 9.13 5.96 -7.98
C THR A 94 8.92 6.89 -6.79
N VAL A 95 10.00 7.19 -6.09
CA VAL A 95 10.02 8.05 -4.91
C VAL A 95 11.24 8.95 -4.96
N ASN A 96 11.08 10.22 -4.58
CA ASN A 96 12.22 11.12 -4.50
C ASN A 96 13.13 10.78 -3.30
N ARG A 97 14.40 11.20 -3.36
CA ARG A 97 15.41 10.86 -2.36
C ARG A 97 15.04 11.25 -0.92
N ARG A 98 14.38 12.40 -0.73
CA ARG A 98 13.94 12.86 0.59
C ARG A 98 12.88 11.94 1.18
N LYS A 99 11.85 11.61 0.40
CA LYS A 99 10.77 10.72 0.81
C LYS A 99 11.27 9.29 0.97
N GLN A 100 12.20 8.85 0.13
CA GLN A 100 12.88 7.56 0.24
C GLN A 100 13.56 7.42 1.61
N TYR A 101 14.35 8.41 2.03
CA TYR A 101 15.00 8.41 3.33
C TYR A 101 13.99 8.21 4.46
N VAL A 102 12.90 8.99 4.46
CA VAL A 102 11.85 8.89 5.50
C VAL A 102 11.20 7.51 5.52
N ILE A 103 10.82 6.98 4.35
CA ILE A 103 10.12 5.68 4.31
C ILE A 103 11.05 4.51 4.65
N GLN A 104 12.35 4.63 4.36
CA GLN A 104 13.34 3.64 4.80
C GLN A 104 13.46 3.60 6.32
N GLN A 105 13.40 4.75 7.01
CA GLN A 105 13.39 4.78 8.48
C GLN A 105 12.13 4.09 9.03
N LEU A 106 10.95 4.38 8.48
CA LEU A 106 9.69 3.75 8.88
C LEU A 106 9.71 2.23 8.63
N PHE A 107 10.28 1.82 7.49
CA PHE A 107 10.42 0.41 7.13
C PHE A 107 11.37 -0.33 8.09
N SER A 108 12.54 0.23 8.40
CA SER A 108 13.51 -0.40 9.32
C SER A 108 12.99 -0.52 10.76
N GLN A 109 12.23 0.46 11.23
CA GLN A 109 11.58 0.40 12.55
C GLN A 109 10.53 -0.72 12.64
N ARG A 110 9.89 -1.06 11.51
CA ARG A 110 8.95 -2.18 11.45
C ARG A 110 9.66 -3.53 11.40
N SER A 111 10.71 -3.65 10.57
CA SER A 111 11.46 -4.90 10.44
C SER A 111 12.05 -5.33 11.78
N SER A 112 12.69 -4.39 12.49
CA SER A 112 13.20 -4.63 13.86
C SER A 112 12.11 -5.03 14.86
N ASN A 113 10.92 -4.42 14.80
CA ASN A 113 9.78 -4.83 15.65
C ASN A 113 9.23 -6.22 15.32
N LYS A 114 9.35 -6.67 14.06
CA LYS A 114 8.92 -8.01 13.67
C LYS A 114 9.88 -9.07 14.21
N ASP A 115 11.17 -8.78 14.21
CA ASP A 115 12.21 -9.66 14.76
C ASP A 115 12.08 -9.80 16.29
N LEU A 116 11.66 -8.73 16.99
CA LEU A 116 11.37 -8.75 18.44
C LEU A 116 10.12 -9.57 18.83
N ARG A 117 9.22 -9.86 17.88
CA ARG A 117 8.01 -10.68 18.12
C ARG A 117 8.23 -12.17 17.85
N ILE A 118 9.42 -12.56 17.40
CA ILE A 118 9.82 -13.94 17.14
C ILE A 118 10.93 -14.31 18.14
N THR A 119 10.58 -14.33 19.42
CA THR A 119 11.34 -15.07 20.44
C THR A 119 10.34 -15.96 21.17
N PRO A 120 10.70 -17.23 21.42
CA PRO A 120 9.76 -18.33 21.72
C PRO A 120 8.96 -18.14 23.00
#